data_AF-A0A1G3IHB1-F1
#
_entry.id   AF-A0A1G3IHB1-F1
#
_cell.length_a   1.000
_cell.length_b   1.000
_cell.length_c   1.000
_cell.angle_alpha   90.00
_cell.angle_beta   90.00
_cell.angle_gamma   90.00
#
_symmetry.space_group_name_H-M   'P 1'
#
loop_
_entity.id
_entity.type
_entity.pdbx_description
1 polymer ?
#
loop_
_entity_poly.entity_id
_entity_poly.type
_entity_poly.pdbx_seq_one_letter_code
_entity_poly.pdbx_strand_id
1 'polypeptide(L)'
;MKDTTTQRTRVRKAAIWLPALAACLAVACAPTPPRLANPASVNCINQGGKLLIAKRGDGGQYGICYFADNRQCEEWALFRGFCPPGGRRITGYITDAARYCVLVGGEYQVAAPATSASPERGTCRTRDGRQCDADAFYAGGC
;
A
#
# COMPACT_ATOMS: atom_id res chain seq x y z
N MET A 1 -0.25 -76.16 -56.02
CA MET A 1 -0.10 -76.20 -54.55
C MET A 1 -0.52 -74.84 -54.01
N LYS A 2 -1.50 -74.84 -53.08
CA LYS A 2 -2.04 -73.73 -52.26
C LYS A 2 -2.91 -72.71 -53.00
N ASP A 3 -4.09 -72.30 -52.56
CA ASP A 3 -5.02 -72.64 -51.46
C ASP A 3 -6.39 -72.00 -51.83
N THR A 4 -7.52 -72.71 -51.82
CA THR A 4 -8.43 -72.95 -50.67
C THR A 4 -9.24 -71.72 -50.21
N THR A 5 -10.48 -71.65 -50.70
CA THR A 5 -11.74 -71.52 -49.93
C THR A 5 -11.87 -70.48 -48.81
N THR A 6 -12.59 -69.40 -49.14
CA THR A 6 -13.88 -68.97 -48.56
C THR A 6 -14.18 -69.21 -47.07
N GLN A 7 -14.52 -68.07 -46.44
CA GLN A 7 -15.48 -67.88 -45.33
C GLN A 7 -14.95 -67.94 -43.88
N ARG A 8 -14.88 -66.76 -43.26
CA ARG A 8 -14.88 -66.59 -41.79
C ARG A 8 -15.97 -65.60 -41.37
N THR A 9 -17.05 -66.20 -40.84
CA THR A 9 -17.86 -65.79 -39.68
C THR A 9 -17.73 -64.35 -39.14
N ARG A 10 -18.84 -63.61 -39.18
CA ARG A 10 -19.02 -62.33 -38.48
C ARG A 10 -19.23 -62.57 -36.98
N VAL A 11 -18.28 -62.16 -36.15
CA VAL A 11 -18.46 -62.07 -34.70
C VAL A 11 -19.11 -60.72 -34.38
N ARG A 12 -20.33 -60.74 -33.83
CA ARG A 12 -21.03 -59.55 -33.32
C ARG A 12 -20.43 -59.18 -31.95
N LYS A 13 -19.67 -58.08 -31.88
CA LYS A 13 -19.21 -57.51 -30.60
C LYS A 13 -20.34 -56.67 -30.00
N ALA A 14 -20.85 -57.09 -28.84
CA ALA A 14 -21.77 -56.31 -28.03
C ALA A 14 -21.01 -55.13 -27.38
N ALA A 15 -21.48 -53.90 -27.61
CA ALA A 15 -20.92 -52.69 -27.00
C ALA A 15 -21.73 -52.36 -25.75
N ILE A 16 -21.11 -52.51 -24.58
CA ILE A 16 -21.66 -52.10 -23.29
C ILE A 16 -21.23 -50.65 -23.06
N TRP A 17 -22.17 -49.72 -23.10
CA TRP A 17 -21.96 -48.30 -22.83
C TRP A 17 -22.19 -48.01 -21.33
N LEU A 18 -21.13 -47.68 -20.60
CA LEU A 18 -21.21 -47.08 -19.26
C LEU A 18 -21.27 -45.55 -19.40
N PRO A 19 -22.29 -44.86 -18.88
CA PRO A 19 -22.32 -43.41 -18.88
C PRO A 19 -21.43 -42.90 -17.75
N ALA A 20 -20.32 -42.23 -18.09
CA ALA A 20 -19.55 -41.46 -17.13
C ALA A 20 -20.34 -40.19 -16.77
N LEU A 21 -20.88 -40.11 -15.55
CA LEU A 21 -21.39 -38.85 -14.99
C LEU A 21 -20.20 -37.92 -14.72
N ALA A 22 -19.89 -37.04 -15.66
CA ALA A 22 -19.01 -35.90 -15.44
C ALA A 22 -19.83 -34.74 -14.86
N ALA A 23 -19.92 -34.67 -13.53
CA ALA A 23 -20.47 -33.50 -12.83
C ALA A 23 -19.44 -32.36 -12.88
N CYS A 24 -19.64 -31.42 -13.80
CA CYS A 24 -18.86 -30.19 -13.87
C CYS A 24 -19.31 -29.25 -12.75
N LEU A 25 -18.52 -29.15 -11.67
CA LEU A 25 -18.69 -28.13 -10.64
C LEU A 25 -18.19 -26.79 -11.20
N ALA A 26 -19.06 -26.05 -11.87
CA ALA A 26 -18.81 -24.66 -12.24
C ALA A 26 -18.92 -23.76 -11.00
N VAL A 27 -17.81 -23.61 -10.27
CA VAL A 27 -17.68 -22.53 -9.29
C VAL A 27 -17.60 -21.22 -10.07
N ALA A 28 -18.67 -20.41 -10.00
CA ALA A 28 -18.68 -19.08 -10.59
C ALA A 28 -17.64 -18.20 -9.89
N CYS A 29 -16.54 -17.88 -10.58
CA CYS A 29 -15.60 -16.85 -10.17
C CYS A 29 -16.27 -15.49 -10.40
N ALA A 30 -16.91 -14.94 -9.36
CA ALA A 30 -17.45 -13.59 -9.44
C ALA A 30 -16.26 -12.61 -9.57
N PRO A 31 -16.24 -11.71 -10.57
CA PRO A 31 -15.17 -10.73 -10.69
C PRO A 31 -15.21 -9.75 -9.52
N THR A 32 -14.10 -9.61 -8.80
CA THR A 32 -13.94 -8.58 -7.77
C THR A 32 -14.06 -7.20 -8.44
N PRO A 33 -14.88 -6.28 -7.91
CA PRO A 33 -14.96 -4.94 -8.46
C PRO A 33 -13.57 -4.27 -8.47
N PRO A 34 -13.22 -3.51 -9.51
CA PRO A 34 -11.92 -2.88 -9.61
C PRO A 34 -11.72 -1.93 -8.43
N ARG A 35 -10.60 -2.11 -7.71
CA ARG A 35 -10.18 -1.16 -6.67
C ARG A 35 -9.60 0.07 -7.37
N LEU A 36 -10.27 1.21 -7.23
CA LEU A 36 -9.70 2.48 -7.68
C LEU A 36 -8.42 2.77 -6.90
N ALA A 37 -7.32 3.04 -7.60
CA ALA A 37 -6.06 3.37 -6.96
C ALA A 37 -6.18 4.70 -6.18
N ASN A 38 -5.50 4.80 -5.04
CA ASN A 38 -5.45 6.05 -4.28
C ASN A 38 -4.70 7.13 -5.11
N PRO A 39 -5.32 8.28 -5.40
CA PRO A 39 -4.69 9.32 -6.22
C PRO A 39 -3.41 9.90 -5.59
N ALA A 40 -3.31 10.00 -4.26
CA ALA A 40 -2.10 10.46 -3.59
C ALA A 40 -0.95 9.46 -3.76
N SER A 41 -1.26 8.17 -3.63
CA SER A 41 -0.31 7.08 -3.88
C SER A 41 0.19 7.06 -5.32
N VAL A 42 -0.70 7.22 -6.30
CA VAL A 42 -0.34 7.32 -7.72
C VAL A 42 0.54 8.55 -7.98
N ASN A 43 0.18 9.70 -7.40
CA ASN A 43 0.98 10.92 -7.51
C ASN A 43 2.39 10.74 -6.91
N CYS A 44 2.55 10.06 -5.77
CA CYS A 44 3.86 9.76 -5.22
C CYS A 44 4.78 9.05 -6.23
N ILE A 45 4.25 8.00 -6.88
CA ILE A 45 4.98 7.21 -7.87
C ILE A 45 5.32 8.06 -9.10
N ASN A 46 4.36 8.86 -9.59
CA ASN A 46 4.57 9.75 -10.73
C ASN A 46 5.62 10.83 -10.47
N GLN A 47 5.81 11.24 -9.21
CA GLN A 47 6.87 12.17 -8.81
C GLN A 47 8.23 11.48 -8.64
N GLY A 48 8.34 10.19 -8.97
CA GLY A 48 9.56 9.39 -8.84
C GLY A 48 9.82 8.88 -7.42
N GLY A 49 8.82 8.94 -6.53
CA GLY A 49 8.91 8.45 -5.17
C GLY A 49 8.50 6.98 -5.02
N LYS A 50 8.87 6.39 -3.87
CA LYS A 50 8.40 5.09 -3.40
C LYS A 50 7.41 5.28 -2.27
N LEU A 51 6.21 4.72 -2.41
CA LEU A 51 5.21 4.73 -1.35
C LEU A 51 5.56 3.70 -0.27
N LEU A 52 5.49 4.10 1.00
CA LEU A 52 5.45 3.23 2.17
C LEU A 52 4.26 3.61 3.05
N ILE A 53 3.71 2.65 3.77
CA ILE A 53 2.63 2.90 4.74
C ILE A 53 3.23 2.86 6.15
N ALA A 54 2.91 3.88 6.94
CA ALA A 54 3.31 4.01 8.33
C ALA A 54 2.09 4.15 9.24
N LYS A 55 2.30 3.99 10.54
CA LYS A 55 1.29 4.21 11.58
C LYS A 55 1.65 5.44 12.39
N ARG A 56 0.63 6.20 12.76
CA ARG A 56 0.69 7.33 13.69
C ARG A 56 0.68 6.86 15.14
N GLY A 57 0.81 7.79 16.08
CA GLY A 57 0.75 7.52 17.52
C GLY A 57 -0.59 6.92 17.97
N ASP A 58 -1.67 7.23 17.25
CA ASP A 58 -3.02 6.67 17.49
C ASP A 58 -3.31 5.38 16.71
N GLY A 59 -2.30 4.85 15.99
CA GLY A 59 -2.47 3.68 15.12
C GLY A 59 -3.10 3.98 13.75
N GLY A 60 -3.50 5.24 13.49
CA GLY A 60 -3.96 5.67 12.18
C GLY A 60 -2.88 5.48 11.11
N GLN A 61 -3.26 5.00 9.93
CA GLN A 61 -2.30 4.79 8.83
C GLN A 61 -2.14 6.04 7.97
N TYR A 62 -0.92 6.28 7.50
CA TYR A 62 -0.62 7.33 6.53
C TYR A 62 0.42 6.85 5.52
N GLY A 63 0.34 7.39 4.30
CA GLY A 63 1.29 7.10 3.25
C GLY A 63 2.47 8.06 3.31
N ILE A 64 3.68 7.54 3.20
CA ILE A 64 4.90 8.32 3.06
C ILE A 64 5.45 8.10 1.66
N CYS A 65 5.67 9.20 0.94
CA CYS A 65 6.38 9.21 -0.31
C CYS A 65 7.88 9.43 -0.05
N TYR A 66 8.68 8.40 -0.27
CA TYR A 66 10.14 8.42 -0.13
C TYR A 66 10.82 8.76 -1.45
N PHE A 67 11.78 9.67 -1.41
CA PHE A 67 12.63 10.08 -2.52
C PHE A 67 14.10 9.78 -2.22
N ALA A 68 14.98 10.05 -3.19
CA ALA A 68 16.43 10.01 -3.00
C ALA A 68 16.89 10.95 -1.86
N ASP A 69 18.12 10.74 -1.38
CA ASP A 69 18.72 11.52 -0.29
C ASP A 69 17.90 11.55 1.01
N ASN A 70 17.11 10.50 1.26
CA ASN A 70 16.21 10.38 2.42
C ASN A 70 15.23 11.55 2.54
N ARG A 71 14.80 12.10 1.39
CA ARG A 71 13.76 13.13 1.34
C ARG A 71 12.38 12.48 1.32
N GLN A 72 11.42 13.08 2.01
CA GLN A 72 10.12 12.44 2.21
C GLN A 72 8.99 13.47 2.27
N CYS A 73 7.77 13.00 1.98
CA CYS A 73 6.51 13.71 2.19
C CYS A 73 5.45 12.73 2.70
N GLU A 74 4.43 13.20 3.41
CA GLU A 74 3.17 12.47 3.48
C GLU A 74 2.46 12.55 2.11
N GLU A 75 1.83 11.47 1.66
CA GLU A 75 1.35 11.35 0.27
C GLU A 75 0.27 12.39 -0.08
N TRP A 76 -0.63 12.72 0.85
CA TRP A 76 -1.66 13.73 0.63
C TRP A 76 -1.10 15.14 0.71
N ALA A 77 -0.10 15.38 1.57
CA ALA A 77 0.63 16.63 1.61
C ALA A 77 1.38 16.89 0.31
N LEU A 78 1.99 15.86 -0.29
CA LEU A 78 2.59 15.96 -1.63
C LEU A 78 1.52 16.22 -2.70
N PHE A 79 0.42 15.46 -2.69
CA PHE A 79 -0.67 15.60 -3.66
C PHE A 79 -1.29 17.00 -3.66
N ARG A 80 -1.43 17.63 -2.48
CA ARG A 80 -2.00 18.97 -2.31
C ARG A 80 -0.96 20.10 -2.42
N GLY A 81 0.31 19.78 -2.66
CA GLY A 81 1.40 20.76 -2.76
C GLY A 81 1.84 21.37 -1.42
N PHE A 82 1.48 20.79 -0.28
CA PHE A 82 1.97 21.19 1.05
C PHE A 82 3.38 20.66 1.33
N CYS A 83 3.76 19.62 0.59
CA CYS A 83 5.13 19.13 0.51
C CYS A 83 5.62 19.25 -0.94
N PRO A 84 6.83 19.80 -1.17
CA PRO A 84 7.34 20.02 -2.52
C PRO A 84 7.62 18.70 -3.25
N PRO A 85 7.54 18.68 -4.60
CA PRO A 85 8.08 17.59 -5.40
C PRO A 85 9.53 17.28 -5.02
N GLY A 86 9.88 16.00 -4.94
CA GLY A 86 11.20 15.54 -4.48
C GLY A 86 11.40 15.54 -2.96
N GLY A 87 10.37 15.85 -2.16
CA GLY A 87 10.39 15.63 -0.72
C GLY A 87 11.04 16.74 0.10
N ARG A 88 10.79 16.73 1.42
CA ARG A 88 11.54 17.54 2.41
C ARG A 88 12.70 16.72 2.95
N ARG A 89 13.82 17.38 3.28
CA ARG A 89 14.90 16.73 4.04
C ARG A 89 14.38 16.42 5.44
N ILE A 90 14.48 15.16 5.84
CA ILE A 90 14.02 14.71 7.17
C ILE A 90 15.19 14.56 8.17
N THR A 91 16.43 14.61 7.69
CA THR A 91 17.61 14.64 8.55
C THR A 91 17.51 15.80 9.55
N GLY A 92 17.63 15.50 10.84
CA GLY A 92 17.48 16.46 11.93
C GLY A 92 16.20 16.30 12.75
N TYR A 93 15.16 15.64 12.22
CA TYR A 93 13.97 15.31 12.99
C TYR A 93 14.12 13.93 13.64
N ILE A 94 14.38 13.94 14.95
CA ILE A 94 14.75 12.73 15.69
C ILE A 94 13.55 11.95 16.23
N THR A 95 12.43 12.62 16.51
CA THR A 95 11.19 11.99 16.96
C THR A 95 10.22 11.74 15.79
N ASP A 96 9.36 10.74 15.92
CA ASP A 96 8.33 10.46 14.92
C ASP A 96 7.31 11.60 14.82
N ALA A 97 7.01 12.25 15.95
CA ALA A 97 6.15 13.44 15.98
C ALA A 97 6.74 14.61 15.19
N ALA A 98 8.04 14.89 15.36
CA ALA A 98 8.74 15.92 14.60
C ALA A 98 8.75 15.61 13.10
N ARG A 99 9.03 14.35 12.72
CA ARG A 99 8.96 13.91 11.32
C ARG A 99 7.56 14.06 10.76
N TYR A 100 6.55 13.54 11.45
CA TYR A 100 5.17 13.59 10.98
C TYR A 100 4.71 15.03 10.73
N CYS A 101 5.01 15.95 11.65
CA CYS A 101 4.71 17.37 11.49
C CYS A 101 5.21 17.93 10.15
N VAL A 102 6.49 17.69 9.81
CA VAL A 102 7.06 18.22 8.56
C VAL A 102 6.62 17.45 7.33
N LEU A 103 6.36 16.14 7.45
CA LEU A 103 5.87 15.31 6.37
C LEU A 103 4.49 15.78 5.90
N VAL A 104 3.61 16.19 6.82
CA VAL A 104 2.28 16.74 6.47
C VAL A 104 2.33 18.23 6.04
N GLY A 105 3.53 18.81 5.93
CA GLY A 105 3.74 20.19 5.49
C GLY A 105 3.67 21.24 6.59
N GLY A 106 3.74 20.84 7.86
CA GLY A 106 3.86 21.74 9.00
C GLY A 106 5.31 22.20 9.27
N GLU A 107 5.44 23.08 10.25
CA GLU A 107 6.71 23.59 10.77
C GLU A 107 6.91 23.10 12.21
N TYR A 108 7.95 22.30 12.43
CA TYR A 108 8.30 21.82 13.76
C TYR A 108 9.22 22.81 14.49
N GLN A 109 8.94 23.08 15.76
CA GLN A 109 9.75 23.92 16.63
C GLN A 109 10.09 23.18 17.91
N VAL A 110 11.38 23.08 18.23
CA VAL A 110 11.84 22.43 19.47
C VAL A 110 11.44 23.29 20.66
N ALA A 111 10.73 22.68 21.62
CA ALA A 111 10.35 23.31 22.87
C ALA A 111 11.27 22.88 24.02
N ALA A 112 11.73 21.62 24.01
CA ALA A 112 12.70 21.10 24.96
C ALA A 112 13.60 20.06 24.29
N PRO A 113 14.93 20.14 24.44
CA PRO A 113 15.85 19.16 23.87
C PRO A 113 15.70 17.79 24.54
N ALA A 114 16.15 16.74 23.85
CA ALA A 114 16.28 15.42 24.44
C ALA A 114 17.26 15.43 25.62
N THR A 115 16.94 14.67 26.67
CA THR A 115 17.81 14.44 27.83
C THR A 115 17.95 12.94 28.08
N SER A 116 18.78 12.55 29.05
CA SER A 116 18.83 11.15 29.51
C SER A 116 17.51 10.66 30.11
N ALA A 117 16.63 11.57 30.56
CA ALA A 117 15.37 11.25 31.19
C ALA A 117 14.15 11.36 30.26
N SER A 118 14.25 12.07 29.13
CA SER A 118 13.09 12.33 28.26
C SER A 118 13.48 12.54 26.79
N PRO A 119 12.64 12.10 25.84
CA PRO A 119 12.81 12.47 24.44
C PRO A 119 12.63 13.98 24.22
N GLU A 120 13.11 14.45 23.06
CA GLU A 120 12.85 15.82 22.58
C GLU A 120 11.35 16.07 22.48
N ARG A 121 10.92 17.27 22.89
CA ARG A 121 9.54 17.74 22.76
C ARG A 121 9.50 19.02 21.94
N GLY A 122 8.41 19.22 21.23
CA GLY A 122 8.24 20.41 20.40
C GLY A 122 6.81 20.64 19.97
N THR A 123 6.59 21.75 19.29
CA THR A 123 5.27 22.10 18.74
C THR A 123 5.27 21.94 17.23
N CYS A 124 4.13 21.51 16.69
CA CYS A 124 3.86 21.51 15.27
C CYS A 124 2.96 22.70 14.92
N ARG A 125 3.46 23.64 14.10
CA ARG A 125 2.62 24.64 13.45
C ARG A 125 2.11 24.06 12.14
N THR A 126 0.82 23.76 12.10
CA THR A 126 0.18 23.18 10.92
C THR A 126 -0.07 24.24 9.85
N ARG A 127 -0.40 23.80 8.63
CA ARG A 127 -0.59 24.70 7.48
C ARG A 127 -1.75 25.69 7.65
N ASP A 128 -2.77 25.31 8.44
CA ASP A 128 -3.91 26.17 8.77
C ASP A 128 -3.58 27.26 9.81
N GLY A 129 -2.35 27.25 10.34
CA GLY A 129 -1.85 28.21 11.31
C GLY A 129 -1.97 27.75 12.77
N ARG A 130 -2.69 26.67 13.06
CA ARG A 130 -2.82 26.11 14.40
C ARG A 130 -1.49 25.54 14.90
N GLN A 131 -1.19 25.82 16.16
CA GLN A 131 0.00 25.31 16.85
C GLN A 131 -0.43 24.25 17.88
N CYS A 132 0.13 23.05 17.73
CA CYS A 132 -0.18 21.90 18.56
C CYS A 132 1.09 21.41 19.25
N ASP A 133 0.96 20.75 20.40
CA ASP A 133 2.00 19.83 20.84
C ASP A 133 2.23 18.76 19.77
N ALA A 134 3.48 18.47 19.43
CA ALA A 134 3.79 17.59 18.30
C ALA A 134 3.41 16.14 18.58
N ASP A 135 3.55 15.66 19.81
CA ASP A 135 3.19 14.29 20.18
C ASP A 135 1.66 14.13 20.18
N ALA A 136 0.93 15.12 20.71
CA ALA A 136 -0.52 15.16 20.61
C ALA A 136 -1.00 15.19 19.15
N PHE A 137 -0.35 15.99 18.30
CA PHE A 137 -0.65 16.05 16.87
C PHE A 137 -0.39 14.72 16.16
N TYR A 138 0.73 14.07 16.49
CA TYR A 138 1.05 12.75 15.97
C TYR A 138 0.07 11.66 16.45
N ALA A 139 -0.51 11.83 17.63
CA ALA A 139 -1.59 10.99 18.17
C ALA A 139 -2.99 11.39 17.67
N GLY A 140 -3.09 12.22 16.62
CA GLY A 140 -4.36 12.59 16.00
C GLY A 140 -5.13 13.70 16.72
N GLY A 141 -4.57 14.28 17.79
CA GLY A 141 -5.13 15.39 18.54
C GLY A 141 -4.48 16.75 18.21
N CYS A 142 -4.75 17.70 19.09
CA CYS A 142 -4.16 19.02 19.29
C CYS A 142 -4.91 19.67 20.44
#